data_AF-A0A656JIE1-F1
#
_entry.id   AF-A0A656JIE1-F1
#
_cell.length_a   1.000
_cell.length_b   1.000
_cell.length_c   1.000
_cell.angle_alpha   90.00
_cell.angle_beta   90.00
_cell.angle_gamma   90.00
#
_symmetry.space_group_name_H-M   'P 1'
#
loop_
_entity.id
_entity.type
_entity.pdbx_description
1 polymer ?
#
loop_
_entity_poly.entity_id
_entity_poly.type
_entity_poly.pdbx_seq_one_letter_code
_entity_poly.pdbx_strand_id
1 'polypeptide(L)'
;PPAAPAAPCSVEALNTENELSFVQGCIKQAPDSATLLNVIGLAKSNKQCGVAQRLYANRAQAGNVEVAQAYAREYDPKYLQPSACFTAPDNATAAYWYETILGYQADNAEAAQRLKELKP
;
A
#
# COMPACT_ATOMS: atom_id res chain seq x y z
N PRO A 1 -32.10 -17.74 3.25
CA PRO A 1 -31.58 -16.73 2.29
C PRO A 1 -30.13 -17.05 1.90
N PRO A 2 -29.74 -17.00 0.61
CA PRO A 2 -28.33 -17.04 0.27
C PRO A 2 -27.67 -15.76 0.78
N ALA A 3 -26.47 -15.88 1.35
CA ALA A 3 -25.69 -14.71 1.78
C ALA A 3 -25.44 -13.79 0.59
N ALA A 4 -25.60 -12.47 0.78
CA ALA A 4 -25.24 -11.51 -0.24
C ALA A 4 -23.75 -11.66 -0.58
N PRO A 5 -23.35 -11.51 -1.86
CA PRO A 5 -21.93 -11.53 -2.22
C PRO A 5 -21.21 -10.45 -1.41
N ALA A 6 -20.03 -10.81 -0.89
CA ALA A 6 -19.16 -9.87 -0.19
C ALA A 6 -18.90 -8.66 -1.11
N ALA A 7 -18.84 -7.47 -0.53
CA ALA A 7 -18.45 -6.30 -1.29
C ALA A 7 -17.03 -6.53 -1.85
N PRO A 8 -16.73 -6.10 -3.09
CA PRO A 8 -15.36 -6.11 -3.57
C PRO A 8 -14.48 -5.33 -2.59
N CYS A 9 -13.20 -5.71 -2.48
CA CYS A 9 -12.28 -5.15 -1.50
C CYS A 9 -12.67 -5.25 -0.01
N SER A 10 -13.60 -6.15 0.36
CA SER A 10 -13.92 -6.38 1.77
C SER A 10 -13.02 -7.43 2.40
N VAL A 11 -13.04 -7.51 3.73
CA VAL A 11 -12.32 -8.52 4.51
C VAL A 11 -12.80 -9.92 4.17
N GLU A 12 -14.09 -10.09 3.91
CA GLU A 12 -14.68 -11.36 3.51
C GLU A 12 -14.18 -11.80 2.13
N ALA A 13 -14.11 -10.87 1.17
CA ALA A 13 -13.58 -11.16 -0.16
C ALA A 13 -12.09 -11.52 -0.11
N LEU A 14 -11.31 -10.85 0.76
CA LEU A 14 -9.88 -11.12 0.94
C LEU A 14 -9.59 -12.58 1.38
N ASN A 15 -10.51 -13.19 2.14
CA ASN A 15 -10.37 -14.55 2.65
C ASN A 15 -10.96 -15.62 1.73
N THR A 16 -11.81 -15.24 0.78
CA THR A 16 -12.58 -16.18 -0.06
C THR A 16 -12.16 -16.17 -1.52
N GLU A 17 -11.59 -15.08 -2.01
CA GLU A 17 -11.13 -14.93 -3.39
C GLU A 17 -9.63 -15.24 -3.54
N ASN A 18 -9.23 -15.58 -4.77
CA ASN A 18 -7.80 -15.62 -5.10
C ASN A 18 -7.24 -14.19 -5.23
N GLU A 19 -5.93 -14.05 -4.99
CA GLU A 19 -5.22 -12.76 -4.97
C GLU A 19 -5.55 -11.86 -6.17
N LEU A 20 -5.48 -12.40 -7.39
CA LEU A 20 -5.66 -11.59 -8.59
C LEU A 20 -7.09 -11.06 -8.72
N SER A 21 -8.09 -11.90 -8.43
CA SER A 21 -9.51 -11.53 -8.49
C SER A 21 -9.82 -10.46 -7.44
N PHE A 22 -9.32 -10.65 -6.22
CA PHE A 22 -9.47 -9.69 -5.13
C PHE A 22 -8.86 -8.33 -5.47
N VAL A 23 -7.59 -8.31 -5.90
CA VAL A 23 -6.88 -7.08 -6.27
C VAL A 23 -7.62 -6.36 -7.39
N GLN A 24 -8.07 -7.07 -8.43
CA GLN A 24 -8.84 -6.45 -9.52
C GLN A 24 -10.18 -5.89 -9.03
N GLY A 25 -10.87 -6.58 -8.12
CA GLY A 25 -12.08 -6.10 -7.47
C GLY A 25 -11.85 -4.79 -6.72
N CYS A 26 -10.82 -4.74 -5.87
CA CYS A 26 -10.38 -3.52 -5.19
C CYS A 26 -10.03 -2.37 -6.13
N ILE A 27 -9.34 -2.69 -7.23
CA ILE A 27 -8.94 -1.66 -8.21
C ILE A 27 -10.18 -1.04 -8.85
N LYS A 28 -11.14 -1.86 -9.28
CA LYS A 28 -12.39 -1.41 -9.93
C LYS A 28 -13.31 -0.64 -9.00
N GLN A 29 -13.41 -1.05 -7.74
CA GLN A 29 -14.26 -0.38 -6.77
C GLN A 29 -13.72 1.01 -6.39
N ALA A 30 -12.40 1.20 -6.46
CA ALA A 30 -11.75 2.47 -6.12
C ALA A 30 -12.16 3.02 -4.74
N PRO A 31 -11.96 2.24 -3.66
CA PRO A 31 -12.21 2.73 -2.31
C PRO A 31 -11.30 3.93 -1.98
N ASP A 32 -11.72 4.74 -1.02
CA ASP A 32 -10.89 5.80 -0.46
C ASP A 32 -9.62 5.24 0.20
N SER A 33 -8.64 6.12 0.43
CA SER A 33 -7.34 5.75 0.99
C SER A 33 -7.46 5.02 2.33
N ALA A 34 -8.32 5.49 3.23
CA ALA A 34 -8.42 4.93 4.58
C ALA A 34 -8.98 3.51 4.52
N THR A 35 -10.05 3.30 3.73
CA THR A 35 -10.61 1.97 3.48
C THR A 35 -9.57 1.04 2.88
N LEU A 36 -8.85 1.48 1.85
CA LEU A 36 -7.82 0.69 1.19
C LEU A 36 -6.67 0.31 2.14
N LEU A 37 -6.17 1.26 2.93
CA LEU A 37 -5.08 1.03 3.89
C LEU A 37 -5.49 0.01 4.96
N ASN A 38 -6.75 0.02 5.37
CA ASN A 38 -7.28 -0.96 6.31
C ASN A 38 -7.28 -2.38 5.69
N VAL A 39 -7.72 -2.50 4.44
CA VAL A 39 -7.68 -3.77 3.68
C VAL A 39 -6.24 -4.28 3.52
N ILE A 40 -5.30 -3.39 3.20
CA ILE A 40 -3.89 -3.72 3.09
C ILE A 40 -3.33 -4.20 4.44
N GLY A 41 -3.69 -3.54 5.55
CA GLY A 41 -3.31 -3.96 6.90
C GLY A 41 -3.78 -5.36 7.24
N LEU A 42 -4.99 -5.73 6.82
CA LEU A 42 -5.54 -7.07 6.99
C LEU A 42 -4.83 -8.09 6.11
N ALA A 43 -4.56 -7.76 4.83
CA ALA A 43 -3.77 -8.62 3.94
C ALA A 43 -2.37 -8.90 4.52
N LYS A 44 -1.70 -7.88 5.08
CA LYS A 44 -0.42 -8.05 5.78
C LYS A 44 -0.54 -8.99 6.99
N SER A 45 -1.58 -8.82 7.82
CA SER A 45 -1.82 -9.65 9.00
C SER A 45 -2.07 -11.11 8.64
N ASN A 46 -2.73 -11.35 7.50
CA ASN A 46 -2.99 -12.68 6.94
C ASN A 46 -1.82 -13.23 6.08
N LYS A 47 -0.67 -12.54 6.06
CA LYS A 47 0.53 -12.92 5.27
C LYS A 47 0.28 -12.97 3.75
N GLN A 48 -0.75 -12.29 3.27
CA GLN A 48 -1.06 -12.13 1.85
C GLN A 48 -0.26 -10.97 1.25
N CYS A 49 1.06 -11.12 1.23
CA CYS A 49 1.97 -10.02 0.90
C CYS A 49 1.86 -9.53 -0.55
N GLY A 50 1.54 -10.43 -1.49
CA GLY A 50 1.28 -10.08 -2.89
C GLY A 50 0.08 -9.15 -3.04
N VAL A 51 -1.02 -9.41 -2.31
CA VAL A 51 -2.19 -8.53 -2.25
C VAL A 51 -1.80 -7.14 -1.73
N ALA A 52 -1.15 -7.08 -0.56
CA ALA A 52 -0.75 -5.83 0.07
C ALA A 52 0.13 -4.96 -0.84
N GLN A 53 1.19 -5.54 -1.42
CA GLN A 53 2.12 -4.82 -2.29
C GLN A 53 1.46 -4.33 -3.58
N ARG A 54 0.62 -5.16 -4.23
CA ARG A 54 -0.08 -4.77 -5.46
C ARG A 54 -1.06 -3.63 -5.23
N LEU A 55 -1.82 -3.67 -4.12
CA LEU A 55 -2.77 -2.62 -3.77
C LEU A 55 -2.06 -1.30 -3.45
N TYR A 56 -1.01 -1.34 -2.64
CA TYR A 56 -0.16 -0.19 -2.38
C TYR A 56 0.39 0.41 -3.69
N ALA A 57 1.10 -0.39 -4.48
CA ALA A 57 1.77 0.05 -5.70
C ALA A 57 0.78 0.65 -6.70
N ASN A 58 -0.35 -0.02 -6.95
CA ASN A 58 -1.35 0.46 -7.91
C ASN A 58 -1.86 1.86 -7.55
N ARG A 59 -2.13 2.11 -6.27
CA ARG A 59 -2.76 3.35 -5.81
C ARG A 59 -1.75 4.46 -5.64
N ALA A 60 -0.54 4.14 -5.19
CA ALA A 60 0.58 5.07 -5.21
C ALA A 60 0.90 5.58 -6.63
N GLN A 61 0.97 4.68 -7.62
CA GLN A 61 1.18 5.03 -9.03
C GLN A 61 -0.01 5.74 -9.68
N ALA A 62 -1.19 5.70 -9.08
CA ALA A 62 -2.35 6.46 -9.52
C ALA A 62 -2.40 7.88 -8.94
N GLY A 63 -1.37 8.30 -8.18
CA GLY A 63 -1.30 9.62 -7.57
C GLY A 63 -1.96 9.72 -6.19
N ASN A 64 -2.32 8.59 -5.57
CA ASN A 64 -2.76 8.61 -4.18
C ASN A 64 -1.54 8.77 -3.26
N VAL A 65 -1.24 10.03 -2.91
CA VAL A 65 -0.08 10.40 -2.09
C VAL A 65 -0.11 9.77 -0.71
N GLU A 66 -1.29 9.66 -0.08
CA GLU A 66 -1.42 9.06 1.25
C GLU A 66 -1.03 7.58 1.24
N VAL A 67 -1.50 6.83 0.25
CA VAL A 67 -1.15 5.42 0.07
C VAL A 67 0.32 5.26 -0.32
N ALA A 68 0.85 6.14 -1.16
CA ALA A 68 2.27 6.15 -1.51
C ALA A 68 3.16 6.41 -0.29
N GLN A 69 2.77 7.33 0.60
CA GLN A 69 3.50 7.62 1.84
C GLN A 69 3.49 6.41 2.77
N ALA A 70 2.31 5.80 2.98
CA ALA A 70 2.22 4.58 3.76
C ALA A 70 3.12 3.48 3.19
N TYR A 71 3.15 3.32 1.85
CA TYR A 71 3.98 2.30 1.22
C TYR A 71 5.48 2.58 1.33
N ALA A 72 5.92 3.82 1.14
CA ALA A 72 7.31 4.21 1.31
C ALA A 72 7.82 3.87 2.73
N ARG A 73 6.97 4.13 3.74
CA ARG A 73 7.27 3.85 5.15
C ARG A 73 7.40 2.36 5.47
N GLU A 74 6.81 1.46 4.68
CA GLU A 74 7.02 0.01 4.82
C GLU A 74 8.46 -0.42 4.53
N TYR A 75 9.25 0.42 3.84
CA TYR A 75 10.64 0.13 3.49
C TYR A 75 11.64 1.10 4.15
N ASP A 76 11.17 2.24 4.62
CA ASP A 76 12.01 3.28 5.21
C ASP A 76 12.52 2.86 6.61
N PRO A 77 13.84 2.77 6.86
CA PRO A 77 14.39 2.38 8.16
C PRO A 77 13.94 3.28 9.33
N LYS A 78 13.54 4.53 9.08
CA LYS A 78 13.02 5.43 10.13
C LYS A 78 11.62 5.04 10.60
N TYR A 79 10.82 4.43 9.73
CA TYR A 79 9.40 4.17 9.99
C TYR A 79 9.05 2.68 10.01
N LEU A 80 9.89 1.83 9.41
CA LEU A 80 9.66 0.41 9.26
C LEU A 80 9.18 -0.19 10.59
N GLN A 81 7.98 -0.77 10.53
CA GLN A 81 7.47 -1.67 11.54
C GLN A 81 7.50 -3.07 10.95
N PRO A 82 8.49 -3.91 11.32
CA PRO A 82 8.66 -5.21 10.72
C PRO A 82 7.39 -6.05 10.78
N SER A 83 7.04 -6.64 9.65
CA SER A 83 5.89 -7.55 9.50
C SER A 83 6.30 -8.77 8.67
N ALA A 84 5.40 -9.75 8.54
CA ALA A 84 5.64 -10.90 7.66
C ALA A 84 5.88 -10.49 6.18
N CYS A 85 5.39 -9.33 5.76
CA CYS A 85 5.47 -8.86 4.37
C CYS A 85 6.58 -7.83 4.11
N PHE A 86 7.03 -7.13 5.16
CA PHE A 86 8.09 -6.13 5.09
C PHE A 86 8.98 -6.34 6.32
N THR A 87 10.03 -7.15 6.16
CA THR A 87 10.85 -7.65 7.27
C THR A 87 12.08 -6.80 7.53
N ALA A 88 12.60 -6.14 6.49
CA ALA A 88 13.83 -5.38 6.52
C ALA A 88 13.66 -4.08 5.73
N PRO A 89 14.42 -3.03 6.09
CA PRO A 89 14.38 -1.79 5.34
C PRO A 89 14.97 -1.97 3.95
N ASP A 90 14.46 -1.19 3.00
CA ASP A 90 14.99 -1.07 1.65
C ASP A 90 14.99 0.41 1.26
N ASN A 91 16.15 1.05 1.44
CA ASN A 91 16.30 2.47 1.18
C ASN A 91 16.00 2.83 -0.28
N ALA A 92 16.34 1.96 -1.23
CA ALA A 92 16.12 2.23 -2.65
C ALA A 92 14.62 2.21 -2.97
N THR A 93 13.90 1.23 -2.45
CA THR A 93 12.44 1.13 -2.62
C THR A 93 11.71 2.26 -1.91
N ALA A 94 12.09 2.59 -0.67
CA ALA A 94 11.52 3.74 0.04
C ALA A 94 11.74 5.05 -0.74
N ALA A 95 12.97 5.29 -1.21
CA ALA A 95 13.31 6.48 -1.97
C ALA A 95 12.53 6.59 -3.29
N TYR A 96 12.35 5.48 -4.03
CA TYR A 96 11.52 5.45 -5.23
C TYR A 96 10.09 5.91 -4.98
N TRP A 97 9.46 5.48 -3.87
CA TRP A 97 8.11 5.90 -3.53
C TRP A 97 8.05 7.36 -3.07
N TYR A 98 9.06 7.86 -2.36
CA TYR A 98 9.15 9.30 -2.06
C TYR A 98 9.35 10.16 -3.32
N GLU A 99 10.15 9.71 -4.29
CA GLU A 99 10.25 10.37 -5.60
C GLU A 99 8.91 10.38 -6.34
N THR A 100 8.19 9.26 -6.28
CA THR A 100 6.84 9.15 -6.84
C THR A 100 5.90 10.17 -6.19
N ILE A 101 5.92 10.30 -4.86
CA ILE A 101 5.13 11.30 -4.13
C ILE A 101 5.47 12.71 -4.60
N LEU A 102 6.75 13.05 -4.69
CA LEU A 102 7.19 14.39 -5.13
C LEU A 102 6.82 14.69 -6.58
N GLY A 103 6.65 13.66 -7.43
CA GLY A 103 6.12 13.80 -8.78
C GLY A 103 4.66 14.25 -8.83
N TYR A 104 3.86 13.90 -7.82
CA TYR A 104 2.45 14.33 -7.69
C TYR A 104 2.27 15.56 -6.78
N GLN A 105 3.10 15.68 -5.75
CA GLN A 105 3.04 16.72 -4.74
C GLN A 105 4.46 17.19 -4.39
N ALA A 106 4.97 18.15 -5.17
CA ALA A 106 6.34 18.63 -5.07
C ALA A 106 6.67 19.34 -3.74
N ASP A 107 5.66 19.84 -3.03
CA ASP A 107 5.78 20.52 -1.73
C ASP A 107 5.64 19.57 -0.54
N ASN A 108 5.60 18.25 -0.76
CA ASN A 108 5.54 17.26 0.32
C ASN A 108 6.84 17.26 1.13
N ALA A 109 6.82 17.97 2.27
CA ALA A 109 7.99 18.17 3.12
C ALA A 109 8.56 16.85 3.67
N GLU A 110 7.71 15.89 4.01
CA GLU A 110 8.17 14.58 4.49
C GLU A 110 8.91 13.84 3.38
N ALA A 111 8.32 13.68 2.20
CA ALA A 111 8.94 12.96 1.10
C ALA A 111 10.28 13.59 0.69
N ALA A 112 10.35 14.92 0.60
CA ALA A 112 11.59 15.63 0.30
C ALA A 112 12.69 15.37 1.35
N GLN A 113 12.33 15.44 2.64
CA GLN A 113 13.27 15.19 3.73
C GLN A 113 13.73 13.73 3.76
N ARG A 114 12.81 12.78 3.63
CA ARG A 114 13.13 11.35 3.64
C ARG A 114 14.00 10.96 2.44
N LEU A 115 13.70 11.46 1.26
CA LEU A 115 14.49 11.20 0.06
C LEU A 115 15.95 11.65 0.23
N LYS A 116 16.19 12.83 0.80
CA LYS A 116 17.53 13.34 1.09
C LYS A 116 18.31 12.46 2.07
N GLU A 117 17.63 11.90 3.07
CA GLU A 117 18.26 11.02 4.05
C GLU A 117 18.54 9.61 3.50
N LEU A 118 17.75 9.14 2.53
CA LEU A 118 17.87 7.81 1.93
C LEU A 118 18.85 7.76 0.74
N LYS A 119 19.05 8.89 0.05
CA LYS A 119 20.02 9.06 -1.06
C LYS A 119 21.10 10.09 -0.68
N PRO A 120 22.04 9.74 0.22
CA PRO A 120 23.13 10.62 0.63
C PRO A 120 24.16 10.87 -0.49
#